data_AF-A0A1Z7ZMF4-F1
#
_entry.id   AF-A0A1Z7ZMF4-F1
#
_cell.length_a   1.000
_cell.length_b   1.000
_cell.length_c   1.000
_cell.angle_alpha   90.00
_cell.angle_beta   90.00
_cell.angle_gamma   90.00
#
_symmetry.space_group_name_H-M   'P 1'
#
loop_
_entity.id
_entity.type
_entity.pdbx_description
1 polymer ?
#
loop_
_entity_poly.entity_id
_entity_poly.type
_entity_poly.pdbx_seq_one_letter_code
_entity_poly.pdbx_strand_id
1 'polypeptide(L)'
;MKKIITHKTLMLLIVSVWFINGLFCKVLHFVPRHEEIVSRILGNTYSSPFTVFIGILEILMAIWIVSGYKSKLNAALQIIIIALMNILEYIHVPDLLLWGKSNILFAILFICIVYYTNFKYYRNHVSNS
;
A
#
# COMPACT_ATOMS: atom_id res chain seq x y z
N MET A 1 -5.15 -12.36 25.28
CA MET A 1 -5.00 -10.88 25.22
C MET A 1 -3.84 -10.41 24.33
N LYS A 2 -2.58 -10.86 24.52
CA LYS A 2 -1.42 -10.42 23.69
C LYS A 2 -1.63 -10.53 22.17
N LYS A 3 -2.18 -11.65 21.68
CA LYS A 3 -2.44 -11.88 20.24
C LYS A 3 -3.35 -10.79 19.61
N ILE A 4 -4.40 -10.37 20.32
CA ILE A 4 -5.40 -9.39 19.81
C ILE A 4 -4.77 -7.99 19.71
N ILE A 5 -3.92 -7.62 20.67
CA ILE A 5 -3.23 -6.33 20.70
C ILE A 5 -2.25 -6.24 19.52
N THR A 6 -1.45 -7.29 19.29
CA THR A 6 -0.49 -7.33 18.17
C THR A 6 -1.17 -7.19 16.80
N HIS A 7 -2.38 -7.75 16.62
CA HIS A 7 -3.13 -7.65 15.37
C HIS A 7 -3.68 -6.24 15.10
N LYS A 8 -4.25 -5.59 16.12
CA LYS A 8 -4.69 -4.19 15.99
C LYS A 8 -3.53 -3.26 15.65
N THR A 9 -2.36 -3.48 16.26
CA THR A 9 -1.15 -2.72 15.94
C THR A 9 -0.69 -2.93 14.49
N LEU A 10 -0.67 -4.17 13.99
CA LEU A 10 -0.30 -4.45 12.59
C LEU A 10 -1.27 -3.83 11.59
N MET A 11 -2.58 -3.94 11.85
CA MET A 11 -3.60 -3.32 11.00
C MET A 11 -3.48 -1.80 11.00
N LEU A 12 -3.30 -1.19 12.17
CA LEU A 12 -3.07 0.26 12.29
C LEU A 12 -1.81 0.70 11.54
N LEU A 13 -0.74 -0.10 11.60
CA LEU A 13 0.50 0.17 10.86
C LEU A 13 0.25 0.14 9.35
N ILE A 14 -0.44 -0.89 8.84
CA ILE A 14 -0.79 -0.98 7.42
C ILE A 14 -1.65 0.23 7.00
N VAL A 15 -2.71 0.55 7.75
CA VAL A 15 -3.58 1.71 7.50
C VAL A 15 -2.76 2.99 7.46
N SER A 16 -1.86 3.18 8.43
CA SER A 16 -1.01 4.36 8.50
C SER A 16 -0.08 4.46 7.29
N VAL A 17 0.49 3.34 6.82
CA VAL A 17 1.33 3.32 5.61
C VAL A 17 0.53 3.77 4.38
N TRP A 18 -0.67 3.22 4.16
CA TRP A 18 -1.52 3.61 3.03
C TRP A 18 -1.97 5.07 3.13
N PHE A 19 -2.39 5.50 4.31
CA PHE A 19 -2.89 6.86 4.52
C PHE A 19 -1.78 7.91 4.40
N ILE A 20 -0.62 7.68 5.02
CA ILE A 20 0.50 8.61 4.96
C ILE A 20 1.06 8.70 3.54
N ASN A 21 1.24 7.56 2.86
CA ASN A 21 1.71 7.56 1.48
C ASN A 21 0.72 8.22 0.53
N GLY A 22 -0.58 7.92 0.67
CA GLY A 22 -1.60 8.50 -0.18
C GLY A 22 -1.74 10.00 0.03
N LEU A 23 -1.89 10.44 1.28
CA LEU A 23 -2.13 11.84 1.61
C LEU A 23 -0.87 12.69 1.50
N PHE A 24 0.18 12.38 2.27
CA PHE A 24 1.36 13.25 2.34
C PHE A 24 2.24 13.11 1.10
N CYS A 25 2.55 11.87 0.70
CA CYS A 25 3.51 11.66 -0.38
C CYS A 25 2.92 11.99 -1.77
N LYS A 26 1.63 11.71 -1.99
CA LYS A 26 1.01 11.83 -3.33
C LYS A 26 0.02 12.99 -3.46
N VAL A 27 -0.97 13.12 -2.58
CA VAL A 27 -1.98 14.19 -2.67
C VAL A 27 -1.39 15.57 -2.35
N LEU A 28 -0.53 15.65 -1.34
CA LEU A 28 0.09 16.91 -0.90
C LEU A 28 1.43 17.21 -1.58
N HIS A 29 1.91 16.34 -2.49
CA HIS A 29 3.17 16.51 -3.23
C HIS A 29 4.42 16.75 -2.34
N PHE A 30 4.43 16.30 -1.07
CA PHE A 30 5.60 16.51 -0.20
C PHE A 30 6.86 15.77 -0.64
N VAL A 31 6.71 14.76 -1.52
CA VAL A 31 7.83 13.96 -2.01
C VAL A 31 7.82 13.95 -3.54
N PRO A 32 8.62 14.82 -4.21
CA PRO A 32 8.59 15.01 -5.65
C PRO A 32 8.98 13.74 -6.45
N ARG A 33 9.66 12.79 -5.81
CA ARG A 33 10.03 11.51 -6.44
C ARG A 33 8.83 10.74 -6.98
N HIS A 34 7.66 10.81 -6.32
CA HIS A 34 6.49 10.03 -6.75
C HIS A 34 5.92 10.56 -8.06
N GLU A 35 5.94 11.87 -8.25
CA GLU A 35 5.57 12.49 -9.51
C GLU A 35 6.56 12.14 -10.62
N GLU A 36 7.86 12.06 -10.30
CA GLU A 36 8.90 11.66 -11.26
C GLU A 36 8.79 10.17 -11.64
N ILE A 37 8.40 9.29 -10.72
CA ILE A 37 8.07 7.89 -11.02
C ILE A 37 6.90 7.83 -12.01
N VAL A 38 5.83 8.57 -11.73
CA VAL A 38 4.62 8.58 -12.58
C VAL A 38 4.93 9.21 -13.94
N SER A 39 5.75 10.27 -13.99
CA SER A 39 6.12 10.91 -15.26
C SER A 39 6.96 10.03 -16.15
N ARG A 40 7.83 9.20 -15.59
CA ARG A 40 8.61 8.22 -16.36
C ARG A 40 7.78 7.05 -16.87
N ILE A 41 6.71 6.68 -16.18
CA ILE A 41 5.83 5.56 -16.58
C ILE A 41 4.73 6.02 -17.55
N LEU A 42 4.03 7.12 -17.25
CA LEU A 42 2.86 7.61 -18.01
C LEU A 42 3.15 8.84 -18.88
N GLY A 43 4.35 9.41 -18.81
CA GLY A 43 4.72 10.63 -19.53
C GLY A 43 4.49 11.91 -18.71
N ASN A 44 5.21 12.97 -19.09
CA ASN A 44 5.31 14.21 -18.31
C ASN A 44 4.02 15.07 -18.32
N THR A 45 3.14 14.87 -19.30
CA THR A 45 1.99 15.77 -19.54
C THR A 45 0.90 15.66 -18.47
N TYR A 46 0.78 14.51 -17.81
CA TYR A 46 -0.27 14.25 -16.82
C TYR A 46 0.25 13.64 -15.50
N SER A 47 1.56 13.68 -15.25
CA SER A 47 2.18 13.04 -14.09
C SER A 47 1.61 13.51 -12.75
N SER A 48 1.41 14.82 -12.60
CA SER A 48 0.88 15.45 -11.39
C SER A 48 -0.56 14.98 -11.06
N PRO A 49 -1.57 15.13 -11.94
CA PRO A 49 -2.93 14.67 -11.63
C PRO A 49 -3.04 13.16 -11.47
N PHE A 50 -2.25 12.35 -12.20
CA PHE A 50 -2.21 10.90 -11.99
C PHE A 50 -1.60 10.54 -10.63
N THR A 51 -0.59 11.27 -10.17
CA THR A 51 0.00 11.05 -8.83
C THR A 51 -1.04 11.29 -7.73
N VAL A 52 -1.78 12.41 -7.82
CA VAL A 52 -2.88 12.71 -6.88
C VAL A 52 -3.97 11.63 -6.95
N PHE A 53 -4.34 11.20 -8.15
CA PHE A 53 -5.35 10.15 -8.33
C PHE A 53 -4.94 8.84 -7.65
N ILE A 54 -3.68 8.41 -7.83
CA ILE A 54 -3.13 7.26 -7.11
C ILE A 54 -3.17 7.51 -5.60
N GLY A 55 -2.82 8.71 -5.13
CA GLY A 55 -2.88 9.06 -3.71
C GLY A 55 -4.28 8.96 -3.11
N ILE A 56 -5.31 9.38 -3.85
CA ILE A 56 -6.72 9.23 -3.45
C ILE A 56 -7.09 7.75 -3.34
N LEU A 57 -6.69 6.92 -4.31
CA LEU A 57 -6.94 5.47 -4.26
C LEU A 57 -6.29 4.82 -3.03
N GLU A 58 -5.10 5.28 -2.62
CA GLU A 58 -4.44 4.80 -1.40
C GLU A 58 -5.18 5.20 -0.12
N ILE A 59 -5.70 6.42 -0.06
CA ILE A 59 -6.55 6.87 1.07
C ILE A 59 -7.83 6.03 1.13
N LEU A 60 -8.49 5.78 0.00
CA LEU A 60 -9.66 4.92 -0.08
C LEU A 60 -9.35 3.49 0.39
N MET A 61 -8.18 2.97 0.04
CA MET A 61 -7.69 1.68 0.54
C MET A 61 -7.55 1.69 2.07
N ALA A 62 -6.97 2.74 2.65
CA ALA A 62 -6.86 2.89 4.10
C ALA A 62 -8.23 2.88 4.78
N ILE A 63 -9.21 3.60 4.24
CA ILE A 63 -10.60 3.62 4.73
C ILE A 63 -11.23 2.23 4.62
N TRP A 64 -11.02 1.51 3.52
CA TRP A 64 -11.53 0.15 3.33
C TRP A 64 -10.93 -0.84 4.34
N ILE A 65 -9.63 -0.70 4.65
CA ILE A 65 -8.97 -1.54 5.68
C ILE A 65 -9.61 -1.31 7.05
N VAL A 66 -9.83 -0.04 7.45
CA VAL A 66 -10.47 0.31 8.72
C VAL A 66 -11.92 -0.18 8.78
N SER A 67 -12.66 -0.08 7.67
CA SER A 67 -14.04 -0.55 7.56
C SER A 67 -14.17 -2.06 7.77
N GLY A 68 -13.13 -2.84 7.45
CA GLY A 68 -13.15 -4.31 7.55
C GLY A 68 -14.07 -5.01 6.55
N TYR A 69 -14.79 -4.25 5.71
CA TYR A 69 -15.70 -4.78 4.70
C TYR A 69 -14.97 -5.71 3.72
N LYS A 70 -15.43 -6.97 3.56
CA LYS A 70 -14.81 -7.97 2.67
C LYS A 70 -13.28 -8.03 2.78
N SER A 71 -12.76 -8.14 4.01
CA SER A 71 -11.32 -8.05 4.30
C SER A 71 -10.44 -8.97 3.42
N LYS A 72 -10.90 -10.17 3.04
CA LYS A 72 -10.16 -11.07 2.13
C LYS A 72 -9.93 -10.45 0.74
N LEU A 73 -10.95 -9.80 0.17
CA LEU A 73 -10.85 -9.12 -1.11
C LEU A 73 -9.92 -7.92 -1.01
N ASN A 74 -10.05 -7.16 0.08
CA ASN A 74 -9.19 -6.02 0.35
C ASN A 74 -7.71 -6.45 0.45
N ALA A 75 -7.37 -7.53 1.16
CA ALA A 75 -5.99 -8.06 1.18
C ALA A 75 -5.52 -8.50 -0.21
N ALA A 76 -6.35 -9.21 -0.97
CA ALA A 76 -5.98 -9.63 -2.32
C ALA A 76 -5.64 -8.40 -3.19
N LEU A 77 -6.48 -7.37 -3.14
CA LEU A 77 -6.24 -6.11 -3.86
C LEU A 77 -4.98 -5.39 -3.37
N GLN A 78 -4.75 -5.30 -2.06
CA GLN A 78 -3.52 -4.72 -1.53
C GLN A 78 -2.28 -5.45 -2.06
N ILE A 79 -2.26 -6.78 -1.99
CA ILE A 79 -1.14 -7.60 -2.48
C ILE A 79 -0.92 -7.36 -3.97
N ILE A 80 -1.98 -7.37 -4.78
CA ILE A 80 -1.91 -7.11 -6.22
C ILE A 80 -1.37 -5.72 -6.51
N ILE A 81 -1.88 -4.69 -5.83
CA ILE A 81 -1.45 -3.29 -6.04
C ILE A 81 0.01 -3.11 -5.62
N ILE A 82 0.40 -3.62 -4.44
CA ILE A 82 1.78 -3.53 -3.94
C ILE A 82 2.74 -4.24 -4.90
N ALA A 83 2.37 -5.43 -5.39
CA ALA A 83 3.17 -6.16 -6.36
C ALA A 83 3.28 -5.40 -7.68
N LEU A 84 2.16 -4.93 -8.22
CA LEU A 84 2.12 -4.23 -9.50
C LEU A 84 2.95 -2.95 -9.47
N MET A 85 2.77 -2.10 -8.46
CA MET A 85 3.52 -0.84 -8.36
C MET A 85 5.02 -1.10 -8.19
N ASN A 86 5.42 -2.08 -7.37
CA ASN A 86 6.84 -2.38 -7.17
C ASN A 86 7.50 -3.03 -8.40
N ILE A 87 6.76 -3.85 -9.17
CA ILE A 87 7.26 -4.41 -10.44
C ILE A 87 7.45 -3.28 -11.46
N LEU A 88 6.47 -2.38 -11.59
CA LEU A 88 6.58 -1.23 -12.50
C LEU A 88 7.75 -0.33 -12.12
N GLU A 89 7.89 -0.02 -10.83
CA GLU A 89 8.99 0.78 -10.29
C GLU A 89 10.35 0.13 -10.53
N TYR A 90 10.46 -1.19 -10.29
CA TYR A 90 11.68 -1.95 -10.51
C TYR A 90 12.15 -1.94 -11.97
N ILE A 91 11.21 -2.01 -12.92
CA ILE A 91 11.51 -2.04 -14.36
C ILE A 91 11.85 -0.65 -14.89
N HIS A 92 11.06 0.37 -14.54
CA HIS A 92 11.12 1.67 -15.23
C HIS A 92 12.00 2.70 -14.51
N VAL A 93 12.09 2.64 -13.19
CA VAL A 93 12.67 3.72 -12.39
C VAL A 93 13.52 3.20 -11.22
N PRO A 94 14.37 2.16 -11.43
CA PRO A 94 15.17 1.56 -10.37
C PRO A 94 16.11 2.56 -9.67
N ASP A 95 16.41 3.70 -10.29
CA ASP A 95 17.25 4.78 -9.78
C ASP A 95 16.52 5.75 -8.83
N LEU A 96 15.18 5.83 -8.88
CA LEU A 96 14.38 6.70 -7.99
C LEU A 96 13.98 6.03 -6.68
N LEU A 97 14.11 4.71 -6.60
CA LEU A 97 13.78 3.98 -5.38
C LEU A 97 14.86 4.24 -4.33
N LEU A 98 14.43 4.48 -3.09
CA LEU A 98 15.32 4.74 -1.94
C LEU A 98 16.44 3.71 -1.77
N TRP A 99 16.17 2.46 -2.15
CA TRP A 99 17.09 1.32 -2.05
C TRP A 99 17.35 0.68 -3.41
N GLY A 100 17.08 1.42 -4.48
CA GLY A 100 17.10 0.93 -5.84
C GLY A 100 16.32 -0.38 -6.04
N LYS A 101 16.95 -1.34 -6.72
CA LYS A 101 16.41 -2.68 -6.98
C LYS A 101 16.08 -3.48 -5.70
N SER A 102 16.74 -3.18 -4.58
CA SER A 102 16.49 -3.86 -3.31
C SER A 102 15.15 -3.49 -2.67
N ASN A 103 14.44 -2.48 -3.18
CA ASN A 103 13.09 -2.13 -2.70
C ASN A 103 12.09 -3.30 -2.79
N ILE A 104 12.30 -4.21 -3.75
CA ILE A 104 11.45 -5.40 -3.92
C ILE A 104 11.46 -6.30 -2.68
N LEU A 105 12.55 -6.33 -1.89
CA LEU A 105 12.61 -7.08 -0.64
C LEU A 105 11.65 -6.50 0.40
N PHE A 106 11.58 -5.17 0.52
CA PHE A 106 10.63 -4.50 1.40
C PHE A 106 9.19 -4.71 0.94
N ALA A 107 8.95 -4.70 -0.38
CA ALA A 107 7.64 -4.99 -0.95
C ALA A 107 7.16 -6.41 -0.61
N ILE A 108 8.03 -7.41 -0.78
CA ILE A 108 7.75 -8.81 -0.41
C ILE A 108 7.46 -8.93 1.08
N LEU A 109 8.27 -8.30 1.93
CA LEU A 109 8.05 -8.30 3.38
C LEU A 109 6.69 -7.70 3.73
N PHE A 110 6.32 -6.57 3.10
CA PHE A 110 5.03 -5.92 3.34
C PHE A 110 3.85 -6.78 2.87
N ILE A 111 3.97 -7.43 1.70
CA ILE A 111 2.98 -8.41 1.21
C ILE A 111 2.81 -9.56 2.20
N CYS A 112 3.91 -10.11 2.75
CA CYS A 112 3.85 -11.16 3.77
C CYS A 112 3.11 -10.68 5.03
N ILE A 113 3.32 -9.44 5.47
CA ILE A 113 2.63 -8.84 6.61
C ILE A 113 1.12 -8.72 6.33
N VAL A 114 0.73 -8.23 5.15
CA VAL A 114 -0.68 -8.10 4.75
C VAL A 114 -1.34 -9.48 4.69
N TYR A 115 -0.68 -10.46 4.07
CA TYR A 115 -1.16 -11.84 3.98
C TYR A 115 -1.35 -12.46 5.37
N TYR A 116 -0.35 -12.33 6.24
CA TYR A 116 -0.41 -12.86 7.61
C TYR A 116 -1.54 -12.22 8.43
N THR A 117 -1.70 -10.90 8.31
CA THR A 117 -2.72 -10.14 9.04
C THR A 117 -4.13 -10.57 8.64
N ASN A 118 -4.38 -10.79 7.34
CA ASN A 118 -5.72 -11.09 6.85
C ASN A 118 -6.07 -12.58 6.93
N PHE A 119 -5.16 -13.48 6.55
CA PHE A 119 -5.46 -14.91 6.45
C PHE A 119 -5.43 -15.64 7.80
N LYS A 120 -4.68 -15.14 8.79
CA LYS A 120 -4.60 -15.77 10.12
C LYS A 120 -5.70 -15.32 11.09
N TYR A 121 -6.33 -14.16 10.88
CA TYR A 121 -7.27 -13.58 11.84
C TYR A 121 -8.75 -13.56 11.39
N TYR A 122 -9.05 -13.53 10.08
CA TYR A 122 -10.45 -13.55 9.61
C TYR A 122 -11.19 -14.87 9.95
N ARG A 123 -10.46 -15.94 10.30
CA ARG A 123 -11.03 -17.20 10.77
C ARG A 123 -11.65 -17.13 12.18
N ASN A 124 -11.30 -16.13 13.00
CA ASN A 124 -11.77 -16.04 14.40
C ASN A 124 -12.91 -15.05 14.64
N HIS A 125 -13.25 -14.19 13.67
CA HIS A 125 -14.34 -13.20 13.84
C HIS A 125 -15.70 -13.70 13.34
N VAL A 126 -15.72 -14.76 12.52
CA VAL A 126 -16.94 -15.42 12.02
C VAL A 126 -17.35 -16.61 12.93
N SER A 127 -16.48 -17.12 13.79
CA SER A 127 -16.84 -18.20 14.73
C SER A 127 -17.36 -17.72 16.09
N ASN A 128 -17.46 -16.40 16.29
CA ASN A 128 -17.91 -15.78 17.54
C ASN A 128 -19.12 -14.83 17.32
N SER A 129 -19.78 -14.93 16.17
CA SER A 129 -21.09 -14.33 15.88
C SER A 129 -22.11 -15.44 15.67
#